data_AF-A0A1B1AGM8-F1
#
_entry.id   AF-A0A1B1AGM8-F1
#
_cell.length_a   1.000
_cell.length_b   1.000
_cell.length_c   1.000
_cell.angle_alpha   90.00
_cell.angle_beta   90.00
_cell.angle_gamma   90.00
#
_symmetry.space_group_name_H-M   'P 1'
#
loop_
_entity.id
_entity.type
_entity.pdbx_description
1 polymer ?
#
loop_
_entity_poly.entity_id
_entity_poly.type
_entity_poly.pdbx_seq_one_letter_code
_entity_poly.pdbx_strand_id
1 'polypeptide(L)'
;MVCVLPPNGAFAFDVFPANAQNAGAQCSSTQDGVAVGWVAVRFSTPTTLDAVFSASVAQLAAGLEPEAWPGQVSAADLQSPQGLVHYRIQRLQAPVGGEMQFLRVAVAERDGWYLQQIVSAPIASAQEAETAAGEIWRQGLARFSAPNVSDAAAAG
;
A
#
# COMPACT_ATOMS: atom_id res chain seq x y z
N MET A 1 -0.79 9.59 -13.92
CA MET A 1 -0.66 10.69 -12.94
C MET A 1 -0.69 10.04 -11.56
N VAL A 2 0.46 9.90 -10.89
CA VAL A 2 0.56 9.34 -9.53
C VAL A 2 -0.13 10.35 -8.62
N CYS A 3 -1.21 9.97 -7.92
CA CYS A 3 -1.74 10.82 -6.86
C CYS A 3 -0.58 11.16 -5.93
N VAL A 4 -0.26 12.45 -5.88
CA VAL A 4 0.96 12.95 -5.25
C VAL A 4 0.83 12.63 -3.77
N LEU A 5 1.45 11.52 -3.34
CA LEU A 5 1.75 11.28 -1.94
C LEU A 5 2.54 12.52 -1.47
N PRO A 6 1.95 13.37 -0.61
CA PRO A 6 2.64 14.57 -0.19
C PRO A 6 3.86 14.14 0.65
N PRO A 7 5.02 14.78 0.45
CA PRO A 7 6.31 14.36 1.03
C PRO A 7 6.39 14.46 2.56
N ASN A 8 5.32 14.91 3.22
CA ASN A 8 5.17 15.11 4.66
C ASN A 8 3.96 14.37 5.26
N GLY A 9 3.33 13.46 4.51
CA GLY A 9 2.09 12.82 4.96
C GLY A 9 0.92 13.79 5.23
N ALA A 10 1.03 15.06 4.81
CA ALA A 10 -0.07 16.01 4.87
C ALA A 10 -0.97 15.78 3.67
N PHE A 11 -1.79 14.75 3.74
CA PHE A 11 -2.91 14.64 2.82
C PHE A 11 -3.71 15.94 2.94
N ALA A 12 -4.13 16.53 1.81
CA ALA A 12 -5.26 17.43 1.86
C ALA A 12 -6.46 16.51 2.19
N PHE A 13 -6.70 16.29 3.48
CA PHE A 13 -7.73 15.41 3.98
C PHE A 13 -9.07 16.06 3.68
N ASP A 14 -9.83 15.47 2.77
CA ASP A 14 -11.26 15.45 3.00
C ASP A 14 -11.58 14.14 3.73
N VAL A 15 -12.09 14.27 4.96
CA VAL A 15 -12.77 13.18 5.65
C VAL A 15 -13.98 12.88 4.77
N PHE A 16 -13.92 11.82 3.97
CA PHE A 16 -15.01 11.46 3.08
C PHE A 16 -15.49 10.03 3.35
N PRO A 17 -16.78 9.85 3.74
CA PRO A 17 -17.75 10.90 4.07
C PRO A 17 -17.34 11.69 5.33
N ALA A 18 -17.83 12.93 5.52
CA ALA A 18 -17.44 13.83 6.63
C ALA A 18 -17.68 13.28 8.05
N ASN A 19 -18.41 12.18 8.17
CA ASN A 19 -18.66 11.42 9.39
C ASN A 19 -17.76 10.18 9.55
N ALA A 20 -16.76 9.99 8.69
CA ALA A 20 -15.81 8.89 8.82
C ALA A 20 -15.02 9.04 10.12
N GLN A 21 -14.96 7.96 10.89
CA GLN A 21 -14.27 7.93 12.19
C GLN A 21 -12.74 8.02 12.06
N ASN A 22 -12.21 7.87 10.85
CA ASN A 22 -10.78 7.85 10.55
C ASN A 22 -10.50 8.80 9.37
N ALA A 23 -9.47 9.63 9.50
CA ALA A 23 -8.98 10.46 8.39
C ALA A 23 -8.18 9.57 7.43
N GLY A 24 -8.36 9.78 6.12
CA GLY A 24 -7.64 9.02 5.12
C GLY A 24 -7.77 9.59 3.71
N ALA A 25 -7.04 8.97 2.79
CA ALA A 25 -7.10 9.25 1.36
C ALA A 25 -6.98 7.93 0.61
N GLN A 26 -7.68 7.83 -0.52
CA GLN A 26 -7.55 6.70 -1.44
C GLN A 26 -7.37 7.22 -2.86
N CYS A 27 -6.55 6.52 -3.62
CA CYS A 27 -6.52 6.68 -5.07
C CYS A 27 -6.34 5.33 -5.74
N SER A 28 -6.85 5.22 -6.96
CA SER A 28 -6.70 4.02 -7.76
C SER A 28 -6.37 4.37 -9.20
N SER A 29 -5.58 3.52 -9.85
CA SER A 29 -5.28 3.59 -11.27
C SER A 29 -5.42 2.21 -11.90
N THR A 30 -5.73 2.19 -13.19
CA THR A 30 -5.77 0.97 -14.00
C THR A 30 -5.01 1.21 -15.30
N GLN A 31 -4.09 0.31 -15.65
CA GLN A 31 -3.36 0.35 -16.90
C GLN A 31 -3.07 -1.08 -17.37
N ASP A 32 -3.36 -1.40 -18.63
CA ASP A 32 -3.03 -2.69 -19.26
C ASP A 32 -3.50 -3.92 -18.43
N GLY A 33 -4.68 -3.81 -17.83
CA GLY A 33 -5.25 -4.85 -16.96
C GLY A 33 -4.68 -4.88 -15.53
N VAL A 34 -3.66 -4.09 -15.23
CA VAL A 34 -3.10 -3.93 -13.88
C VAL A 34 -3.86 -2.83 -13.15
N ALA A 35 -4.55 -3.19 -12.06
CA ALA A 35 -5.17 -2.27 -11.14
C ALA A 35 -4.25 -2.03 -9.93
N VAL A 36 -4.04 -0.77 -9.57
CA VAL A 36 -3.26 -0.37 -8.39
C VAL A 36 -4.13 0.55 -7.54
N GLY A 37 -4.36 0.17 -6.28
CA GLY A 37 -4.99 0.99 -5.26
C GLY A 37 -3.97 1.44 -4.22
N TRP A 38 -4.07 2.68 -3.80
CA TRP A 38 -3.36 3.20 -2.64
C TRP A 38 -4.35 3.72 -1.63
N VAL A 39 -4.10 3.39 -0.37
CA VAL A 39 -4.89 3.87 0.76
C VAL A 39 -3.92 4.39 1.80
N ALA A 40 -4.24 5.56 2.36
CA ALA A 40 -3.61 6.02 3.57
C ALA A 40 -4.66 6.34 4.62
N VAL A 41 -4.43 5.89 5.84
CA VAL A 41 -5.42 6.02 6.92
C VAL A 41 -4.72 6.25 8.25
N ARG A 42 -5.32 7.09 9.08
CA ARG A 42 -4.97 7.22 10.49
C ARG A 42 -6.15 6.74 11.33
N PHE A 43 -5.92 5.68 12.09
CA PHE A 43 -6.93 5.14 12.99
C PHE A 43 -7.06 6.03 14.23
N SER A 44 -8.29 6.27 14.66
CA SER A 44 -8.60 7.00 15.90
C SER A 44 -8.31 6.19 17.16
N THR A 45 -8.25 4.87 17.05
CA THR A 45 -7.84 3.94 18.11
C THR A 45 -6.42 3.45 17.88
N PRO A 46 -5.66 3.12 18.94
CA PRO A 46 -4.39 2.41 18.79
C PRO A 46 -4.59 1.09 18.03
N THR A 47 -4.01 1.01 16.84
CA THR A 47 -4.03 -0.17 15.97
C THR A 47 -2.58 -0.58 15.72
N THR A 48 -2.33 -1.85 15.40
CA THR A 48 -0.99 -2.34 15.04
C THR A 48 -0.89 -2.59 13.54
N LEU A 49 0.34 -2.53 13.00
CA LEU A 49 0.61 -2.87 11.61
C LEU A 49 0.09 -4.27 11.23
N ASP A 50 0.28 -5.27 12.09
CA ASP A 50 -0.18 -6.63 11.82
C ASP A 50 -1.71 -6.75 11.81
N ALA A 51 -2.42 -5.97 12.63
CA ALA A 51 -3.89 -5.93 12.62
C ALA A 51 -4.41 -5.29 11.31
N VAL A 52 -3.83 -4.16 10.89
CA VAL A 52 -4.18 -3.54 9.60
C VAL A 52 -3.87 -4.48 8.45
N PHE A 53 -2.67 -5.05 8.43
CA PHE A 53 -2.23 -5.94 7.37
C PHE A 53 -3.10 -7.20 7.24
N SER A 54 -3.39 -7.88 8.35
CA SER A 54 -4.25 -9.07 8.33
C SER A 54 -5.67 -8.75 7.87
N ALA A 55 -6.24 -7.62 8.29
CA ALA A 55 -7.54 -7.16 7.81
C ALA A 55 -7.51 -6.87 6.30
N SER A 56 -6.48 -6.19 5.80
CA SER A 56 -6.32 -5.88 4.38
C SER A 56 -6.17 -7.14 3.52
N VAL A 57 -5.40 -8.13 3.99
CA VAL A 57 -5.27 -9.42 3.31
C VAL A 57 -6.60 -10.17 3.33
N ALA A 58 -7.29 -10.23 4.46
CA ALA A 58 -8.59 -10.90 4.58
C ALA A 58 -9.65 -10.26 3.67
N GLN A 59 -9.68 -8.94 3.58
CA GLN A 59 -10.58 -8.21 2.69
C GLN A 59 -10.29 -8.50 1.22
N LEU A 60 -9.01 -8.53 0.84
CA LEU A 60 -8.61 -8.87 -0.52
C LEU A 60 -8.96 -10.32 -0.87
N ALA A 61 -8.79 -11.25 0.07
CA ALA A 61 -9.03 -12.68 -0.08
C ALA A 61 -10.50 -13.10 0.04
N ALA A 62 -11.39 -12.18 0.42
CA ALA A 62 -12.75 -12.54 0.81
C ALA A 62 -13.53 -13.21 -0.35
N GLY A 63 -13.86 -14.49 -0.18
CA GLY A 63 -14.59 -15.27 -1.19
C GLY A 63 -13.76 -15.69 -2.41
N LEU A 64 -12.46 -15.44 -2.40
CA LEU A 64 -11.52 -15.79 -3.45
C LEU A 64 -10.54 -16.79 -2.83
N GLU A 65 -10.71 -18.10 -3.03
CA GLU A 65 -9.82 -19.13 -2.45
C GLU A 65 -8.36 -18.85 -2.86
N PRO A 66 -7.56 -18.17 -2.01
CA PRO A 66 -6.33 -17.57 -2.47
C PRO A 66 -5.16 -18.48 -2.12
N GLU A 67 -4.20 -18.55 -3.03
CA GLU A 67 -2.98 -19.30 -2.82
C GLU A 67 -1.79 -18.35 -2.78
N ALA A 68 -0.69 -18.80 -2.16
CA ALA A 68 0.57 -18.08 -2.26
C ALA A 68 1.01 -18.01 -3.73
N TRP A 69 1.32 -16.81 -4.21
CA TRP A 69 1.86 -16.67 -5.56
C TRP A 69 3.30 -17.23 -5.61
N PRO A 70 3.63 -18.15 -6.52
CA PRO A 70 4.92 -18.85 -6.54
C PRO A 70 6.05 -18.07 -7.24
N GLY A 71 5.77 -16.87 -7.76
CA GLY A 71 6.73 -16.08 -8.53
C GLY A 71 7.84 -15.43 -7.67
N GLN A 72 8.73 -14.70 -8.35
CA GLN A 72 9.84 -14.04 -7.67
C GLN A 72 9.39 -12.71 -7.08
N VAL A 73 9.72 -12.48 -5.81
CA VAL A 73 9.49 -11.20 -5.15
C VAL A 73 10.34 -10.09 -5.77
N SER A 74 9.83 -8.87 -5.79
CA SER A 74 10.58 -7.72 -6.28
C SER A 74 11.85 -7.49 -5.46
N ALA A 75 12.98 -7.30 -6.13
CA ALA A 75 14.25 -6.98 -5.49
C ALA A 75 14.18 -5.68 -4.67
N ALA A 76 13.30 -4.75 -5.05
CA ALA A 76 13.07 -3.50 -4.33
C ALA A 76 12.54 -3.74 -2.90
N ASP A 77 11.80 -4.83 -2.68
CA ASP A 77 11.20 -5.20 -1.40
C ASP A 77 12.17 -5.95 -0.47
N LEU A 78 13.37 -6.31 -0.94
CA LEU A 78 14.37 -6.99 -0.11
C LEU A 78 15.14 -6.03 0.80
N GLN A 79 14.98 -4.71 0.61
CA GLN A 79 15.69 -3.69 1.36
C GLN A 79 14.70 -2.61 1.82
N SER A 80 14.66 -2.36 3.13
CA SER A 80 13.87 -1.25 3.65
C SER A 80 14.54 0.09 3.36
N PRO A 81 13.80 1.14 2.96
CA PRO A 81 14.32 2.51 2.94
C PRO A 81 14.81 2.94 4.33
N GLN A 82 15.83 3.81 4.38
CA GLN A 82 16.28 4.38 5.64
C GLN A 82 15.14 5.16 6.32
N GLY A 83 14.96 4.93 7.63
CA GLY A 83 13.97 5.64 8.46
C GLY A 83 12.60 4.98 8.56
N LEU A 84 12.28 3.97 7.74
CA LEU A 84 11.05 3.19 7.88
C LEU A 84 11.40 1.72 8.08
N VAL A 85 11.30 1.23 9.31
CA VAL A 85 11.76 -0.12 9.71
C VAL A 85 10.64 -1.17 9.69
N HIS A 86 9.39 -0.77 9.49
CA HIS A 86 8.23 -1.64 9.65
C HIS A 86 7.26 -1.57 8.45
N TYR A 87 7.23 -2.65 7.68
CA TYR A 87 6.20 -2.90 6.68
C TYR A 87 5.91 -4.40 6.56
N ARG A 88 4.82 -4.74 5.88
CA ARG A 88 4.37 -6.10 5.57
C ARG A 88 3.96 -6.17 4.10
N ILE A 89 4.26 -7.28 3.43
CA ILE A 89 3.86 -7.51 2.05
C ILE A 89 3.37 -8.95 1.91
N GLN A 90 2.17 -9.13 1.38
CA GLN A 90 1.63 -10.42 0.96
C GLN A 90 1.47 -10.44 -0.55
N ARG A 91 1.76 -11.60 -1.14
CA ARG A 91 1.52 -11.89 -2.55
C ARG A 91 0.66 -13.14 -2.64
N LEU A 92 -0.38 -13.06 -3.44
CA LEU A 92 -1.36 -14.12 -3.63
C LEU A 92 -1.64 -14.29 -5.11
N GLN A 93 -2.20 -15.43 -5.45
CA GLN A 93 -2.93 -15.64 -6.69
C GLN A 93 -4.33 -16.13 -6.34
N ALA A 94 -5.34 -15.67 -7.06
CA ALA A 94 -6.72 -16.11 -6.83
C ALA A 94 -7.56 -15.93 -8.11
N PRO A 95 -8.64 -16.71 -8.27
CA PRO A 95 -9.58 -16.54 -9.37
C PRO A 95 -10.48 -15.32 -9.13
N VAL A 96 -10.25 -14.21 -9.82
CA VAL A 96 -11.06 -12.99 -9.74
C VAL A 96 -11.85 -12.85 -11.03
N GLY A 97 -13.18 -12.84 -10.94
CA GLY A 97 -14.04 -12.72 -12.12
C GLY A 97 -13.92 -13.90 -13.10
N GLY A 98 -13.49 -15.07 -12.62
CA GLY A 98 -13.29 -16.28 -13.45
C GLY A 98 -11.88 -16.42 -14.05
N GLU A 99 -11.00 -15.45 -13.84
CA GLU A 99 -9.62 -15.49 -14.32
C GLU A 99 -8.62 -15.47 -13.16
N MET A 100 -7.52 -16.20 -13.30
CA MET A 100 -6.44 -16.14 -12.31
C MET A 100 -5.75 -14.78 -12.37
N GLN A 101 -5.76 -14.09 -11.22
CA GLN A 101 -5.08 -12.82 -11.01
C GLN A 101 -3.97 -12.99 -9.99
N PHE A 102 -2.87 -12.29 -10.21
CA PHE A 102 -1.89 -11.96 -9.19
C PHE A 102 -2.42 -10.82 -8.33
N LEU A 103 -2.28 -10.96 -7.01
CA LEU A 103 -2.66 -9.97 -6.04
C LEU A 103 -1.48 -9.65 -5.11
N ARG A 104 -1.27 -8.38 -4.80
CA ARG A 104 -0.27 -7.91 -3.83
C ARG A 104 -0.91 -6.94 -2.85
N VAL A 105 -0.60 -7.10 -1.57
CA VAL A 105 -0.92 -6.12 -0.52
C VAL A 105 0.36 -5.77 0.19
N ALA A 106 0.72 -4.50 0.20
CA ALA A 106 1.80 -3.96 1.02
C ALA A 106 1.23 -2.94 2.01
N VAL A 107 1.66 -2.99 3.26
CA VAL A 107 1.25 -2.03 4.30
C VAL A 107 2.48 -1.58 5.09
N ALA A 108 2.58 -0.29 5.36
CA ALA A 108 3.59 0.31 6.22
C ALA A 108 2.96 1.23 7.25
N GLU A 109 3.65 1.44 8.37
CA GLU A 109 3.22 2.31 9.46
C GLU A 109 4.29 3.35 9.77
N ARG A 110 3.83 4.57 10.08
CA ARG A 110 4.64 5.64 10.66
C ARG A 110 3.78 6.61 11.43
N ASP A 111 4.13 6.88 12.68
CA ASP A 111 3.49 7.90 13.53
C ASP A 111 1.94 7.78 13.58
N GLY A 112 1.43 6.55 13.56
CA GLY A 112 -0.01 6.22 13.57
C GLY A 112 -0.70 6.33 12.20
N TRP A 113 0.04 6.71 11.15
CA TRP A 113 -0.40 6.63 9.76
C TRP A 113 -0.06 5.27 9.16
N TYR A 114 -1.00 4.75 8.38
CA TYR A 114 -0.84 3.51 7.64
C TYR A 114 -0.93 3.80 6.16
N LEU A 115 0.09 3.42 5.41
CA LEU A 115 0.10 3.47 3.95
C LEU A 115 -0.06 2.04 3.43
N GLN A 116 -0.99 1.84 2.50
CA GLN A 116 -1.28 0.56 1.88
C GLN A 116 -1.23 0.69 0.36
N GLN A 117 -0.62 -0.29 -0.30
CA GLN A 117 -0.68 -0.51 -1.75
C GLN A 117 -1.35 -1.86 -2.00
N ILE A 118 -2.36 -1.87 -2.87
CA ILE A 118 -3.00 -3.08 -3.38
C ILE A 118 -2.74 -3.14 -4.88
N VAL A 119 -2.28 -4.27 -5.40
CA VAL A 119 -2.14 -4.49 -6.84
C VAL A 119 -2.91 -5.74 -7.24
N SER A 120 -3.62 -5.67 -8.35
CA SER A 120 -4.21 -6.81 -9.05
C SER A 120 -3.72 -6.78 -10.49
N ALA A 121 -3.25 -7.90 -11.01
CA ALA A 121 -2.78 -8.02 -12.39
C ALA A 121 -3.11 -9.40 -12.97
N PRO A 122 -3.32 -9.53 -14.30
CA PRO A 122 -3.43 -10.83 -14.93
C PRO A 122 -2.24 -11.71 -14.58
N ILE A 123 -2.47 -13.00 -14.33
CA ILE A 123 -1.37 -13.91 -13.93
C ILE A 123 -0.24 -13.97 -14.97
N ALA A 124 -0.58 -13.77 -16.25
CA ALA A 124 0.38 -13.75 -17.35
C ALA A 124 1.41 -12.60 -17.27
N SER A 125 1.05 -11.47 -16.65
CA SER A 125 1.93 -10.30 -16.44
C SER A 125 2.36 -10.13 -14.98
N ALA A 126 2.10 -11.12 -14.12
CA ALA A 126 2.33 -11.03 -12.68
C ALA A 126 3.76 -10.63 -12.29
N GLN A 127 4.78 -11.17 -12.96
CA GLN A 127 6.18 -10.89 -12.63
C GLN A 127 6.57 -9.44 -12.95
N GLU A 128 6.08 -8.91 -14.07
CA GLU A 128 6.29 -7.52 -14.46
C GLU A 128 5.55 -6.59 -13.48
N ALA A 129 4.28 -6.91 -13.19
CA ALA A 129 3.46 -6.17 -12.24
C ALA A 129 4.08 -6.16 -10.82
N GLU A 130 4.60 -7.29 -10.34
CA GLU A 130 5.30 -7.38 -9.06
C GLU A 130 6.55 -6.50 -9.02
N THR A 131 7.35 -6.54 -10.08
CA THR A 131 8.59 -5.75 -10.18
C THR A 131 8.28 -4.26 -10.12
N ALA A 132 7.36 -3.80 -10.99
CA ALA A 132 6.91 -2.42 -11.04
C ALA A 132 6.25 -1.98 -9.72
N ALA A 133 5.39 -2.83 -9.14
CA ALA A 133 4.73 -2.53 -7.88
C ALA A 133 5.74 -2.34 -6.74
N GLY A 134 6.79 -3.17 -6.66
CA GLY A 134 7.86 -3.04 -5.69
C GLY A 134 8.67 -1.76 -5.84
N GLU A 135 8.99 -1.36 -7.07
CA GLU A 135 9.69 -0.08 -7.33
C GLU A 135 8.84 1.13 -6.93
N ILE A 136 7.56 1.14 -7.31
CA ILE A 136 6.62 2.20 -6.95
C ILE A 136 6.39 2.21 -5.43
N TRP A 137 6.28 1.04 -4.81
CA TRP A 137 6.17 0.89 -3.35
C TRP A 137 7.37 1.53 -2.65
N ARG A 138 8.59 1.22 -3.09
CA ARG A 138 9.82 1.80 -2.55
C ARG A 138 9.84 3.33 -2.67
N GLN A 139 9.40 3.88 -3.80
CA GLN A 139 9.27 5.33 -3.98
C GLN A 139 8.23 5.93 -3.02
N GLY A 140 7.09 5.24 -2.86
CA GLY A 140 6.04 5.63 -1.91
C GLY A 140 6.55 5.64 -0.48
N LEU A 141 7.26 4.59 -0.06
CA LEU A 141 7.88 4.49 1.26
C LEU A 141 8.92 5.59 1.51
N ALA A 142 9.78 5.89 0.55
CA ALA A 142 10.79 6.94 0.70
C ALA A 142 10.16 8.32 0.91
N ARG A 143 9.02 8.60 0.27
CA ARG A 143 8.25 9.84 0.51
C ARG A 143 7.53 9.79 1.86
N PHE A 144 6.96 8.65 2.19
CA PHE A 144 6.27 8.43 3.46
C PHE A 144 7.22 8.48 4.66
N SER A 145 8.52 8.22 4.48
CA SER A 145 9.57 8.26 5.51
C SER A 145 10.30 9.61 5.63
N ALA A 146 10.06 10.56 4.72
CA ALA A 146 10.74 11.85 4.75
C ALA A 146 10.31 12.71 5.97
N PRO A 147 11.23 13.45 6.61
CA PRO A 147 10.88 14.37 7.71
C PRO A 147 9.90 15.45 7.22
N ASN A 148 8.96 15.87 8.07
CA ASN A 148 8.07 16.97 7.70
C ASN A 148 8.88 18.27 7.58
N VAL A 149 8.63 19.04 6.53
CA VAL A 149 9.28 20.35 6.33
C VAL A 149 8.97 21.32 7.49
N SER A 150 7.86 21.11 8.22
CA SER A 150 7.50 21.85 9.43
C SER A 150 8.37 21.52 10.65
N ASP A 151 8.91 20.30 10.74
CA ASP A 151 9.72 19.87 11.89
C ASP A 151 11.17 20.38 11.75
N ALA A 152 11.64 20.59 10.52
CA ALA A 152 12.94 21.20 10.24
C ALA A 152 13.00 22.68 10.62
N ALA A 153 11.87 23.40 10.58
CA ALA A 153 11.78 24.81 10.96
C ALA A 153 11.69 25.03 12.47
N ALA A 154 11.26 24.02 13.24
CA ALA A 154 11.18 24.09 14.70
C ALA A 154 12.50 23.72 15.41
N ALA A 155 13.47 23.18 14.66
CA ALA A 155 14.79 22.78 15.17
C ALA A 155 15.91 23.80 14.83
N GLY A 156 15.56 24.94 14.22
CA GLY A 156 16.48 26.02 13.83
C GLY A 156 16.34 27.26 14.69
#